data_AF-A0A2N2JR42-F1
#
_entry.id   AF-A0A2N2JR42-F1
#
_cell.length_a   1.000
_cell.length_b   1.000
_cell.length_c   1.000
_cell.angle_alpha   90.00
_cell.angle_beta   90.00
_cell.angle_gamma   90.00
#
_symmetry.space_group_name_H-M   'P 1'
#
loop_
_entity.id
_entity.type
_entity.pdbx_description
1 polymer ?
#
loop_
_entity_poly.entity_id
_entity_poly.type
_entity_poly.pdbx_seq_one_letter_code
_entity_poly.pdbx_strand_id
1 'polypeptide(L)'
;QLGGSAISARGRVANLKNPTYSVVFSSEQVDAADLGLRHPQQPVALQNVSGSVAFKDRDLQIDALTFQINDSILNIKGAVQNVQDQPIADINVASPYLDWRDIVILSDLKRVDKTGQLQAGRTGTTLKAGIHVDAGRMDRLAFQKLRTNLSLDQNILYLEALAASALGGTLAGGGRIDLTDAASPRYHFNFELDKLSAEQCLQFLDVKEKLITGTFSAQGDLTAKGGAGAELKKTALGNVRIRMEEGMLTRFAALSKIFSILNISQLLKFELPDMVRGGMPYDSVVATLSFKDGIVSTQDLFIDSDAMDISAVGAIDMPKGEFIQTVVGVKPLQTVDKAVSLIPVIGWILTDENRSVVSVHFEVTGSLNNPTVKAIPVKSLARGVFDIFKNIFQLPAKLFTDTGEVILGR
;
A
#
# COMPACT_ATOMS: atom_id res chain seq x y z
N GLN A 1 -43.84 13.02 -9.39
CA GLN A 1 -44.36 11.63 -9.41
C GLN A 1 -43.81 10.95 -8.16
N LEU A 2 -44.66 10.23 -7.41
CA LEU A 2 -44.17 9.25 -6.45
C LEU A 2 -43.44 8.17 -7.28
N GLY A 3 -42.27 7.74 -6.80
CA GLY A 3 -41.40 6.80 -7.49
C GLY A 3 -42.03 5.44 -7.83
N GLY A 4 -41.29 4.58 -8.54
CA GLY A 4 -41.73 3.23 -8.92
C GLY A 4 -41.52 2.16 -7.84
N SER A 5 -40.74 2.46 -6.80
CA SER A 5 -40.35 1.51 -5.75
C SER A 5 -41.53 1.11 -4.85
N ALA A 6 -41.78 -0.18 -4.72
CA ALA A 6 -42.79 -0.72 -3.81
C ALA A 6 -42.23 -0.81 -2.39
N ILE A 7 -42.77 -0.02 -1.45
CA ILE A 7 -42.31 0.03 -0.06
C ILE A 7 -43.46 -0.34 0.87
N SER A 8 -43.24 -1.35 1.72
CA SER A 8 -44.11 -1.65 2.86
C SER A 8 -43.58 -0.90 4.07
N ALA A 9 -44.42 -0.12 4.75
CA ALA A 9 -44.03 0.64 5.93
C ALA A 9 -45.12 0.65 6.99
N ARG A 10 -44.70 0.61 8.26
CA ARG A 10 -45.56 0.81 9.43
C ARG A 10 -44.96 1.89 10.31
N GLY A 11 -45.76 2.93 10.56
CA GLY A 11 -45.35 4.07 11.37
C GLY A 11 -46.07 4.12 12.72
N ARG A 12 -45.43 4.78 13.69
CA ARG A 12 -46.05 5.23 14.95
C ARG A 12 -45.64 6.67 15.22
N VAL A 13 -46.59 7.47 15.71
CA VAL A 13 -46.32 8.81 16.25
C VAL A 13 -46.48 8.75 17.76
N ALA A 14 -45.44 9.12 18.49
CA ALA A 14 -45.48 9.29 19.94
C ALA A 14 -45.47 10.78 20.31
N ASN A 15 -46.22 11.16 21.35
CA ASN A 15 -46.30 12.52 21.90
C ASN A 15 -46.73 13.61 20.88
N LEU A 16 -48.03 13.88 20.77
CA LEU A 16 -48.57 14.84 19.79
C LEU A 16 -48.10 16.31 19.99
N LYS A 17 -47.56 16.68 21.15
CA LYS A 17 -47.01 18.03 21.39
C LYS A 17 -45.55 18.16 20.95
N ASN A 18 -44.78 17.09 21.08
CA ASN A 18 -43.42 16.99 20.55
C ASN A 18 -43.27 15.62 19.85
N PRO A 19 -43.73 15.52 18.58
CA PRO A 19 -43.90 14.25 17.91
C PRO A 19 -42.58 13.57 17.60
N THR A 20 -42.49 12.31 18.00
CA THR A 20 -41.47 11.37 17.53
C THR A 20 -42.12 10.42 16.52
N TYR A 21 -41.59 10.41 15.29
CA TYR A 21 -42.07 9.57 14.20
C TYR A 21 -41.18 8.35 14.08
N SER A 22 -41.69 7.16 14.40
CA SER A 22 -40.96 5.91 14.21
C SER A 22 -41.53 5.16 13.01
N VAL A 23 -40.67 4.66 12.12
CA VAL A 23 -41.07 3.92 10.92
C VAL A 23 -40.24 2.66 10.81
N VAL A 24 -40.92 1.52 10.67
CA VAL A 24 -40.32 0.27 10.22
C VAL A 24 -40.74 0.06 8.77
N PHE A 25 -39.78 -0.24 7.89
CA PHE A 25 -40.03 -0.40 6.47
C PHE A 25 -39.25 -1.57 5.87
N SER A 26 -39.77 -2.08 4.76
CA SER A 26 -39.13 -3.11 3.95
C SER A 26 -39.51 -2.97 2.48
N SER A 27 -38.60 -3.32 1.59
CA SER A 27 -38.79 -3.33 0.15
C SER A 27 -37.83 -4.34 -0.49
N GLU A 28 -38.31 -5.10 -1.46
CA GLU A 28 -37.43 -5.98 -2.25
C GLU A 28 -36.45 -5.17 -3.10
N GLN A 29 -36.90 -4.02 -3.62
CA GLN A 29 -36.07 -3.12 -4.41
C GLN A 29 -36.49 -1.65 -4.23
N VAL A 30 -35.51 -0.80 -4.00
CA VAL A 30 -35.65 0.66 -3.98
C VAL A 30 -34.71 1.30 -4.98
N ASP A 31 -35.25 1.98 -5.97
CA ASP A 31 -34.46 2.81 -6.88
C ASP A 31 -34.03 4.09 -6.16
N ALA A 32 -32.73 4.40 -6.15
CA ALA A 32 -32.21 5.58 -5.45
C ALA A 32 -32.87 6.89 -5.96
N ALA A 33 -33.27 6.92 -7.24
CA ALA A 33 -33.96 8.05 -7.85
C ALA A 33 -35.29 8.37 -7.16
N ASP A 34 -35.97 7.36 -6.61
CA ASP A 34 -37.23 7.53 -5.87
C ASP A 34 -37.01 8.15 -4.50
N LEU A 35 -35.79 8.05 -3.96
CA LEU A 35 -35.32 8.73 -2.75
C LEU A 35 -34.76 10.14 -3.07
N GLY A 36 -34.86 10.60 -4.32
CA GLY A 36 -34.31 11.88 -4.77
C GLY A 36 -32.79 11.88 -4.94
N LEU A 37 -32.18 10.70 -5.03
CA LEU A 37 -30.73 10.50 -5.23
C LEU A 37 -30.46 9.95 -6.62
N ARG A 38 -29.53 10.55 -7.36
CA ARG A 38 -29.12 10.04 -8.68
C ARG A 38 -27.61 9.97 -8.78
N HIS A 39 -27.13 8.91 -9.40
CA HIS A 39 -25.74 8.82 -9.82
C HIS A 39 -25.58 9.48 -11.19
N PRO A 40 -24.48 10.23 -11.46
CA PRO A 40 -24.34 10.97 -12.70
C PRO A 40 -24.25 10.11 -13.97
N GLN A 41 -23.81 8.85 -13.84
CA GLN A 41 -23.44 8.00 -14.97
C GLN A 41 -24.28 6.71 -15.12
N GLN A 42 -25.07 6.33 -14.11
CA GLN A 42 -25.80 5.06 -14.12
C GLN A 42 -27.02 5.09 -13.19
N PRO A 43 -28.06 4.26 -13.41
CA PRO A 43 -29.09 4.02 -12.40
C PRO A 43 -28.52 3.25 -11.21
N VAL A 44 -29.08 3.47 -10.02
CA VAL A 44 -28.69 2.76 -8.80
C VAL A 44 -29.95 2.21 -8.14
N ALA A 45 -30.00 0.89 -8.00
CA ALA A 45 -31.08 0.17 -7.32
C ALA A 45 -30.50 -0.55 -6.09
N LEU A 46 -31.19 -0.42 -4.97
CA LEU A 46 -30.88 -1.11 -3.72
C LEU A 46 -31.83 -2.29 -3.58
N GLN A 47 -31.31 -3.46 -3.22
CA GLN A 47 -32.10 -4.67 -3.04
C GLN A 47 -32.25 -5.02 -1.56
N ASN A 48 -33.27 -5.79 -1.22
CA ASN A 48 -33.49 -6.34 0.12
C ASN A 48 -33.43 -5.26 1.21
N VAL A 49 -34.03 -4.10 0.93
CA VAL A 49 -33.98 -2.92 1.79
C VAL A 49 -34.92 -3.14 2.98
N SER A 50 -34.41 -3.00 4.19
CA SER A 50 -35.22 -3.02 5.40
C SER A 50 -34.63 -2.13 6.48
N GLY A 51 -35.47 -1.59 7.35
CA GLY A 51 -34.97 -0.76 8.43
C GLY A 51 -36.02 -0.30 9.43
N SER A 52 -35.51 0.25 10.53
CA SER A 52 -36.25 0.96 11.57
C SER A 52 -35.54 2.28 11.83
N VAL A 53 -36.30 3.36 11.73
CA VAL A 53 -35.80 4.72 11.99
C VAL A 53 -36.77 5.49 12.88
N ALA A 54 -36.24 6.42 13.66
CA ALA A 54 -37.03 7.38 14.40
C ALA A 54 -36.58 8.81 14.05
N PHE A 55 -37.53 9.70 13.84
CA PHE A 55 -37.29 11.10 13.53
C PHE A 55 -37.92 12.00 14.58
N LYS A 56 -37.14 12.93 15.14
CA LYS A 56 -37.57 13.89 16.15
C LYS A 56 -36.72 15.14 16.06
N ASP A 57 -37.32 16.33 16.14
CA ASP A 57 -36.59 17.60 16.25
C ASP A 57 -35.48 17.81 15.18
N ARG A 58 -35.69 17.27 13.95
CA ARG A 58 -34.74 17.24 12.82
C ARG A 58 -33.60 16.21 12.89
N ASP A 59 -33.58 15.42 13.95
CA ASP A 59 -32.62 14.35 14.15
C ASP A 59 -33.24 13.02 13.71
N LEU A 60 -32.42 12.22 13.03
CA LEU A 60 -32.75 10.88 12.56
C LEU A 60 -31.94 9.86 13.36
N GLN A 61 -32.63 9.02 14.11
CA GLN A 61 -32.08 7.81 14.70
C GLN A 61 -32.28 6.64 13.73
N ILE A 62 -31.22 5.91 13.44
CA ILE A 62 -31.21 4.68 12.63
C ILE A 62 -30.96 3.52 13.58
N ASP A 63 -32.03 2.81 13.97
CA ASP A 63 -31.92 1.64 14.85
C ASP A 63 -31.35 0.43 14.10
N ALA A 64 -31.76 0.30 12.84
CA ALA A 64 -31.23 -0.65 11.87
C ALA A 64 -31.60 -0.18 10.46
N LEU A 65 -30.64 -0.26 9.54
CA LEU A 65 -30.87 -0.14 8.11
C LEU A 65 -30.01 -1.19 7.42
N THR A 66 -30.63 -2.07 6.65
CA THR A 66 -29.95 -3.09 5.87
C THR A 66 -30.37 -2.97 4.42
N PHE A 67 -29.40 -3.05 3.51
CA PHE A 67 -29.67 -3.17 2.08
C PHE A 67 -28.50 -3.85 1.38
N GLN A 68 -28.78 -4.39 0.20
CA GLN A 68 -27.79 -4.93 -0.70
C GLN A 68 -27.63 -4.01 -1.92
N ILE A 69 -26.41 -3.83 -2.37
CA ILE A 69 -26.08 -3.20 -3.65
C ILE A 69 -25.06 -4.11 -4.34
N ASN A 70 -25.40 -4.61 -5.52
CA ASN A 70 -24.61 -5.62 -6.22
C ASN A 70 -24.23 -6.79 -5.28
N ASP A 71 -22.94 -6.98 -5.02
CA ASP A 71 -22.42 -8.05 -4.15
C ASP A 71 -22.30 -7.59 -2.68
N SER A 72 -22.40 -6.29 -2.41
CA SER A 72 -22.21 -5.72 -1.08
C SER A 72 -23.48 -5.73 -0.25
N ILE A 73 -23.36 -6.11 1.03
CA ILE A 73 -24.45 -6.02 2.01
C ILE A 73 -24.04 -5.02 3.09
N LEU A 74 -24.85 -3.98 3.29
CA LEU A 74 -24.57 -2.91 4.24
C LEU A 74 -25.58 -2.91 5.37
N ASN A 75 -25.07 -2.93 6.60
CA ASN A 75 -25.83 -2.77 7.84
C ASN A 75 -25.42 -1.47 8.51
N ILE A 76 -26.35 -0.54 8.65
CA ILE A 76 -26.09 0.81 9.16
C ILE A 76 -26.91 1.03 10.43
N LYS A 77 -26.27 1.61 11.45
CA LYS A 77 -26.90 2.10 12.68
C LYS A 77 -26.29 3.43 13.07
N GLY A 78 -27.00 4.22 13.87
CA GLY A 78 -26.45 5.46 14.41
C GLY A 78 -27.44 6.62 14.34
N ALA A 79 -26.93 7.83 14.31
CA ALA A 79 -27.74 9.04 14.32
C ALA A 79 -27.23 10.07 13.30
N VAL A 80 -28.16 10.85 12.75
CA VAL A 80 -27.86 12.01 11.92
C VAL A 80 -28.61 13.19 12.50
N GLN A 81 -27.87 14.15 13.03
CA GLN A 81 -28.42 15.39 13.54
C GLN A 81 -28.58 16.40 12.41
N ASN A 82 -29.55 17.32 12.54
CA ASN A 82 -29.73 18.44 11.60
C ASN A 82 -29.84 18.01 10.12
N VAL A 83 -30.57 16.94 9.84
CA VAL A 83 -30.65 16.27 8.51
C VAL A 83 -30.95 17.25 7.34
N GLN A 84 -31.67 18.34 7.63
CA GLN A 84 -32.12 19.31 6.63
C GLN A 84 -31.11 20.42 6.31
N ASP A 85 -30.16 20.71 7.20
CA ASP A 85 -29.24 21.85 7.08
C ASP A 85 -27.80 21.36 6.90
N GLN A 86 -26.98 21.42 7.97
CA GLN A 86 -25.62 20.87 8.05
C GLN A 86 -25.65 19.55 8.84
N PRO A 87 -25.77 18.40 8.16
CA PRO A 87 -25.91 17.14 8.86
C PRO A 87 -24.62 16.79 9.60
N ILE A 88 -24.79 16.35 10.84
CA ILE A 88 -23.73 15.74 11.65
C ILE A 88 -24.10 14.27 11.83
N ALA A 89 -23.39 13.39 11.13
CA ALA A 89 -23.64 11.96 11.15
C ALA A 89 -22.65 11.25 12.07
N ASP A 90 -23.16 10.41 12.96
CA ASP A 90 -22.39 9.46 13.76
C ASP A 90 -23.00 8.07 13.54
N ILE A 91 -22.33 7.26 12.72
CA ILE A 91 -22.87 6.00 12.23
C ILE A 91 -21.89 4.84 12.44
N ASN A 92 -22.42 3.64 12.52
CA ASN A 92 -21.67 2.40 12.42
C ASN A 92 -22.13 1.67 11.17
N VAL A 93 -21.18 1.27 10.35
CA VAL A 93 -21.41 0.50 9.12
C VAL A 93 -20.74 -0.86 9.30
N ALA A 94 -21.55 -1.90 9.30
CA ALA A 94 -21.12 -3.28 9.32
C ALA A 94 -21.44 -3.95 7.99
N SER A 95 -20.57 -4.83 7.51
CA SER A 95 -20.79 -5.54 6.25
C SER A 95 -20.20 -6.95 6.29
N PRO A 96 -20.99 -8.01 6.01
CA PRO A 96 -20.44 -9.36 5.88
C PRO A 96 -19.57 -9.49 4.61
N TYR A 97 -19.92 -8.76 3.55
CA TYR A 97 -19.12 -8.68 2.33
C TYR A 97 -19.23 -7.29 1.70
N LEU A 98 -18.08 -6.70 1.37
CA LEU A 98 -17.98 -5.39 0.71
C LEU A 98 -17.12 -5.43 -0.55
N ASP A 99 -17.67 -5.00 -1.68
CA ASP A 99 -16.89 -4.61 -2.86
C ASP A 99 -16.74 -3.08 -2.88
N TRP A 100 -15.50 -2.59 -2.86
CA TRP A 100 -15.19 -1.15 -2.79
C TRP A 100 -15.87 -0.34 -3.90
N ARG A 101 -16.09 -0.94 -5.08
CA ARG A 101 -16.74 -0.26 -6.22
C ARG A 101 -18.17 0.16 -5.90
N ASP A 102 -18.86 -0.57 -5.03
CA ASP A 102 -20.21 -0.23 -4.61
C ASP A 102 -20.23 1.00 -3.69
N ILE A 103 -19.20 1.17 -2.87
CA ILE A 103 -19.03 2.39 -2.05
C ILE A 103 -18.79 3.60 -2.93
N VAL A 104 -17.97 3.47 -3.98
CA VAL A 104 -17.75 4.55 -4.95
C VAL A 104 -19.07 4.98 -5.58
N ILE A 105 -19.88 4.02 -6.06
CA ILE A 105 -21.22 4.28 -6.63
C ILE A 105 -22.10 5.03 -5.62
N LEU A 106 -22.14 4.59 -4.36
CA LEU A 106 -22.95 5.23 -3.32
C LEU A 106 -22.44 6.65 -2.99
N SER A 107 -21.12 6.86 -2.96
CA SER A 107 -20.50 8.16 -2.65
C SER A 107 -20.75 9.22 -3.71
N ASP A 108 -20.97 8.79 -4.96
CA ASP A 108 -21.23 9.67 -6.09
C ASP A 108 -22.72 10.02 -6.28
N LEU A 109 -23.62 9.46 -5.46
CA LEU A 109 -25.02 9.86 -5.44
C LEU A 109 -25.17 11.35 -5.09
N LYS A 110 -25.86 12.08 -5.96
CA LYS A 110 -26.21 13.49 -5.75
C LYS A 110 -27.71 13.65 -5.54
N ARG A 111 -28.09 14.66 -4.76
CA ARG A 111 -29.49 15.06 -4.66
C ARG A 111 -29.94 15.76 -5.94
N VAL A 112 -31.20 15.58 -6.27
CA VAL A 112 -31.85 16.26 -7.39
C VAL A 112 -32.76 17.36 -6.86
N ASP A 113 -32.76 18.53 -7.49
CA ASP A 113 -33.68 19.60 -7.16
C ASP A 113 -35.10 19.36 -7.73
N LYS A 114 -36.03 20.28 -7.45
CA LYS A 114 -37.42 20.19 -7.94
C LYS A 114 -37.54 20.26 -9.47
N THR A 115 -36.49 20.69 -10.17
CA THR A 115 -36.44 20.81 -11.64
C THR A 115 -35.77 19.61 -12.32
N GLY A 116 -35.25 18.65 -11.54
CA GLY A 116 -34.57 17.49 -12.07
C GLY A 116 -33.06 17.66 -12.26
N GLN A 117 -32.48 18.80 -11.83
CA GLN A 117 -31.05 19.06 -11.94
C GLN A 117 -30.27 18.53 -10.72
N LEU A 118 -29.07 18.00 -10.97
CA LEU A 118 -28.17 17.53 -9.91
C LEU A 118 -27.67 18.72 -9.09
N GLN A 119 -27.85 18.65 -7.77
CA GLN A 119 -27.31 19.65 -6.85
C GLN A 119 -25.83 19.37 -6.58
N ALA A 120 -25.04 20.45 -6.49
CA ALA A 120 -23.68 20.36 -5.96
C ALA A 120 -23.70 19.76 -4.54
N GLY A 121 -22.67 18.98 -4.20
CA GLY A 121 -22.55 18.34 -2.89
C GLY A 121 -22.66 19.35 -1.75
N ARG A 122 -23.29 18.96 -0.64
CA ARG A 122 -23.39 19.83 0.55
C ARG A 122 -21.99 20.06 1.14
N THR A 123 -21.54 21.31 1.11
CA THR A 123 -20.35 21.73 1.85
C THR A 123 -20.67 21.76 3.36
N GLY A 124 -19.73 21.29 4.19
CA GLY A 124 -19.87 21.32 5.65
C GLY A 124 -20.63 20.14 6.28
N THR A 125 -20.69 18.97 5.61
CA THR A 125 -21.16 17.74 6.26
C THR A 125 -20.06 17.20 7.18
N THR A 126 -20.39 16.98 8.45
CA THR A 126 -19.50 16.28 9.38
C THR A 126 -19.95 14.83 9.52
N LEU A 127 -19.02 13.89 9.34
CA LEU A 127 -19.27 12.46 9.48
C LEU A 127 -18.28 11.87 10.48
N LYS A 128 -18.77 10.98 11.34
CA LYS A 128 -18.00 9.97 12.05
C LYS A 128 -18.60 8.62 11.72
N ALA A 129 -17.76 7.67 11.31
CA ALA A 129 -18.21 6.34 10.96
C ALA A 129 -17.28 5.27 11.52
N GLY A 130 -17.81 4.37 12.35
CA GLY A 130 -17.15 3.11 12.68
C GLY A 130 -17.42 2.09 11.59
N ILE A 131 -16.36 1.54 10.97
CA ILE A 131 -16.47 0.60 9.86
C ILE A 131 -16.00 -0.78 10.32
N HIS A 132 -16.83 -1.80 10.09
CA HIS A 132 -16.46 -3.20 10.29
C HIS A 132 -16.90 -4.05 9.10
N VAL A 133 -15.95 -4.72 8.44
CA VAL A 133 -16.23 -5.58 7.29
C VAL A 133 -15.58 -6.94 7.51
N ASP A 134 -16.35 -8.02 7.37
CA ASP A 134 -15.86 -9.38 7.59
C ASP A 134 -14.97 -9.85 6.44
N ALA A 135 -15.41 -9.64 5.21
CA ALA A 135 -14.66 -9.93 3.99
C ALA A 135 -14.96 -8.89 2.90
N GLY A 136 -14.06 -8.75 1.94
CA GLY A 136 -14.33 -7.87 0.82
C GLY A 136 -13.25 -7.87 -0.24
N ARG A 137 -13.46 -7.00 -1.22
CA ARG A 137 -12.55 -6.83 -2.34
C ARG A 137 -12.40 -5.35 -2.68
N MET A 138 -11.15 -4.93 -2.85
CA MET A 138 -10.77 -3.65 -3.43
C MET A 138 -10.02 -3.92 -4.72
N ASP A 139 -10.69 -3.72 -5.86
CA ASP A 139 -10.22 -4.14 -7.18
C ASP A 139 -9.83 -5.63 -7.23
N ARG A 140 -8.52 -5.94 -7.25
CA ARG A 140 -8.01 -7.33 -7.24
C ARG A 140 -7.57 -7.80 -5.85
N LEU A 141 -7.56 -6.91 -4.86
CA LEU A 141 -7.16 -7.20 -3.49
C LEU A 141 -8.34 -7.75 -2.69
N ALA A 142 -8.33 -9.04 -2.39
CA ALA A 142 -9.21 -9.60 -1.38
C ALA A 142 -8.68 -9.27 0.02
N PHE A 143 -9.58 -8.89 0.93
CA PHE A 143 -9.26 -8.60 2.32
C PHE A 143 -10.28 -9.23 3.27
N GLN A 144 -9.91 -9.37 4.54
CA GLN A 144 -10.74 -9.87 5.62
C GLN A 144 -10.58 -9.02 6.88
N LYS A 145 -11.61 -9.05 7.73
CA LYS A 145 -11.61 -8.42 9.06
C LYS A 145 -11.20 -6.95 9.04
N LEU A 146 -11.64 -6.21 8.02
CA LEU A 146 -11.38 -4.78 7.91
C LEU A 146 -12.09 -4.03 9.03
N ARG A 147 -11.34 -3.20 9.74
CA ARG A 147 -11.83 -2.26 10.75
C ARG A 147 -11.16 -0.91 10.56
N THR A 148 -11.91 0.16 10.71
CA THR A 148 -11.38 1.53 10.75
C THR A 148 -12.44 2.49 11.27
N ASN A 149 -12.01 3.63 11.79
CA ASN A 149 -12.87 4.77 12.01
C ASN A 149 -12.60 5.83 10.93
N LEU A 150 -13.66 6.32 10.31
CA LEU A 150 -13.62 7.43 9.38
C LEU A 150 -14.16 8.68 10.05
N SER A 151 -13.52 9.82 9.81
CA SER A 151 -14.17 11.11 10.06
C SER A 151 -14.00 12.06 8.88
N LEU A 152 -15.05 12.78 8.53
CA LEU A 152 -15.02 13.82 7.51
C LEU A 152 -15.38 15.12 8.20
N ASP A 153 -14.49 16.11 8.12
CA ASP A 153 -14.76 17.47 8.58
C ASP A 153 -14.12 18.47 7.66
N GLN A 154 -14.84 19.52 7.27
CA GLN A 154 -14.35 20.59 6.39
C GLN A 154 -13.63 20.07 5.12
N ASN A 155 -14.16 19.00 4.50
CA ASN A 155 -13.56 18.30 3.35
C ASN A 155 -12.20 17.63 3.61
N ILE A 156 -11.84 17.40 4.86
CA ILE A 156 -10.69 16.57 5.23
C ILE A 156 -11.24 15.23 5.74
N LEU A 157 -10.90 14.15 5.05
CA LEU A 157 -11.21 12.79 5.44
C LEU A 157 -10.05 12.24 6.27
N TYR A 158 -10.34 11.77 7.48
CA TYR A 158 -9.40 11.06 8.35
C TYR A 158 -9.76 9.58 8.37
N LEU A 159 -8.73 8.75 8.31
CA LEU A 159 -8.78 7.30 8.45
C LEU A 159 -7.97 6.93 9.69
N GLU A 160 -8.63 6.41 10.71
CA GLU A 160 -8.02 6.08 11.99
C GLU A 160 -8.10 4.58 12.27
N ALA A 161 -7.04 4.04 12.86
CA ALA A 161 -6.95 2.65 13.30
C ALA A 161 -7.42 1.66 12.22
N LEU A 162 -6.95 1.84 10.97
CA LEU A 162 -7.14 0.87 9.92
C LEU A 162 -6.45 -0.43 10.34
N ALA A 163 -7.17 -1.54 10.25
CA ALA A 163 -6.64 -2.88 10.42
C ALA A 163 -7.39 -3.86 9.50
N ALA A 164 -6.68 -4.73 8.80
CA ALA A 164 -7.26 -5.85 8.06
C ALA A 164 -6.24 -6.98 7.85
N SER A 165 -6.69 -8.10 7.29
CA SER A 165 -5.83 -9.16 6.76
C SER A 165 -5.96 -9.23 5.24
N ALA A 166 -4.84 -9.24 4.54
CA ALA A 166 -4.79 -9.41 3.09
C ALA A 166 -3.40 -9.93 2.67
N LEU A 167 -3.30 -10.48 1.46
CA LEU A 167 -2.04 -10.95 0.88
C LEU A 167 -1.26 -11.94 1.78
N GLY A 168 -1.98 -12.73 2.60
CA GLY A 168 -1.40 -13.69 3.54
C GLY A 168 -0.97 -13.12 4.90
N GLY A 169 -0.97 -11.79 5.09
CA GLY A 169 -0.53 -11.14 6.32
C GLY A 169 -1.54 -10.12 6.87
N THR A 170 -1.05 -9.21 7.69
CA THR A 170 -1.84 -8.13 8.30
C THR A 170 -1.40 -6.76 7.83
N LEU A 171 -2.36 -5.87 7.68
CA LEU A 171 -2.15 -4.48 7.33
C LEU A 171 -2.82 -3.59 8.36
N ALA A 172 -2.08 -2.58 8.82
CA ALA A 172 -2.55 -1.58 9.76
C ALA A 172 -2.09 -0.18 9.33
N GLY A 173 -2.78 0.86 9.79
CA GLY A 173 -2.36 2.22 9.52
C GLY A 173 -3.44 3.26 9.72
N GLY A 174 -3.24 4.40 9.08
CA GLY A 174 -4.14 5.52 9.12
C GLY A 174 -3.66 6.63 8.21
N GLY A 175 -4.44 7.69 8.13
CA GLY A 175 -4.07 8.81 7.30
C GLY A 175 -5.14 9.88 7.19
N ARG A 176 -4.87 10.83 6.32
CA ARG A 176 -5.80 11.89 5.96
C ARG A 176 -5.74 12.21 4.48
N ILE A 177 -6.89 12.61 3.96
CA ILE A 177 -7.07 13.10 2.60
C ILE A 177 -7.69 14.49 2.71
N ASP A 178 -6.94 15.50 2.30
CA ASP A 178 -7.41 16.88 2.18
C ASP A 178 -7.99 17.09 0.78
N LEU A 179 -9.32 17.22 0.73
CA LEU A 179 -10.12 17.42 -0.48
C LEU A 179 -10.58 18.88 -0.63
N THR A 180 -9.96 19.83 0.08
CA THR A 180 -10.31 21.26 -0.02
C THR A 180 -10.01 21.82 -1.42
N ASP A 181 -8.93 21.34 -2.05
CA ASP A 181 -8.63 21.54 -3.47
C ASP A 181 -8.92 20.26 -4.25
N ALA A 182 -10.11 20.17 -4.85
CA ALA A 182 -10.55 19.00 -5.60
C ALA A 182 -9.68 18.70 -6.84
N ALA A 183 -8.98 19.70 -7.39
CA ALA A 183 -8.08 19.49 -8.52
C ALA A 183 -6.72 18.95 -8.09
N SER A 184 -6.34 19.14 -6.82
CA SER A 184 -5.05 18.69 -6.30
C SER A 184 -5.13 18.25 -4.83
N PRO A 185 -5.81 17.12 -4.54
CA PRO A 185 -5.92 16.59 -3.20
C PRO A 185 -4.55 16.29 -2.58
N ARG A 186 -4.47 16.37 -1.25
CA ARG A 186 -3.27 16.01 -0.49
C ARG A 186 -3.52 14.79 0.37
N TYR A 187 -2.54 13.91 0.38
CA TYR A 187 -2.60 12.64 1.07
C TYR A 187 -1.48 12.57 2.09
N HIS A 188 -1.77 11.99 3.25
CA HIS A 188 -0.78 11.60 4.24
C HIS A 188 -1.21 10.27 4.84
N PHE A 189 -0.40 9.24 4.68
CA PHE A 189 -0.68 7.90 5.18
C PHE A 189 0.51 7.36 5.96
N ASN A 190 0.22 6.73 7.08
CA ASN A 190 1.13 5.81 7.74
C ASN A 190 0.59 4.39 7.59
N PHE A 191 1.51 3.43 7.52
CA PHE A 191 1.14 2.03 7.40
C PHE A 191 2.17 1.12 8.04
N GLU A 192 1.68 -0.05 8.43
CA GLU A 192 2.44 -1.20 8.87
C GLU A 192 1.89 -2.44 8.16
N LEU A 193 2.76 -3.16 7.48
CA LEU A 193 2.50 -4.42 6.80
C LEU A 193 3.32 -5.47 7.51
N ASP A 194 2.66 -6.53 7.99
CA ASP A 194 3.33 -7.61 8.72
C ASP A 194 3.04 -8.96 8.06
N LYS A 195 4.12 -9.64 7.65
CA LYS A 195 4.13 -11.01 7.13
C LYS A 195 3.23 -11.24 5.92
N LEU A 196 3.23 -10.31 4.97
CA LEU A 196 2.58 -10.49 3.69
C LEU A 196 3.41 -11.44 2.80
N SER A 197 2.79 -12.10 1.82
CA SER A 197 3.52 -12.79 0.76
C SER A 197 4.07 -11.78 -0.24
N ALA A 198 5.40 -11.77 -0.42
CA ALA A 198 6.08 -10.89 -1.38
C ALA A 198 5.54 -11.09 -2.81
N GLU A 199 5.25 -12.33 -3.19
CA GLU A 199 4.73 -12.71 -4.52
C GLU A 199 3.33 -12.17 -4.74
N GLN A 200 2.46 -12.26 -3.73
CA GLN A 200 1.11 -11.71 -3.82
C GLN A 200 1.16 -10.18 -3.87
N CYS A 201 2.09 -9.54 -3.16
CA CYS A 201 2.33 -8.09 -3.25
C CYS A 201 2.76 -7.68 -4.67
N LEU A 202 3.72 -8.39 -5.27
CA LEU A 202 4.17 -8.11 -6.64
C LEU A 202 3.05 -8.26 -7.66
N GLN A 203 2.24 -9.33 -7.54
CA GLN A 203 1.08 -9.55 -8.41
C GLN A 203 0.04 -8.44 -8.26
N PHE A 204 -0.20 -7.96 -7.03
CA PHE A 204 -1.09 -6.83 -6.79
C PHE A 204 -0.59 -5.53 -7.44
N LEU A 205 0.72 -5.30 -7.45
CA LEU A 205 1.37 -4.17 -8.11
C LEU A 205 1.53 -4.33 -9.64
N ASP A 206 0.87 -5.33 -10.24
CA ASP A 206 0.97 -5.67 -11.67
C ASP A 206 2.39 -6.03 -12.15
N VAL A 207 3.28 -6.44 -11.23
CA VAL A 207 4.60 -6.96 -11.55
C VAL A 207 4.47 -8.43 -11.90
N LYS A 208 4.53 -8.75 -13.21
CA LYS A 208 4.32 -10.11 -13.74
C LYS A 208 5.50 -11.05 -13.52
N GLU A 209 6.69 -10.50 -13.32
CA GLU A 209 7.90 -11.28 -13.12
C GLU A 209 8.01 -11.69 -11.66
N LYS A 210 8.26 -12.99 -11.40
CA LYS A 210 8.46 -13.52 -10.05
C LYS A 210 9.83 -13.13 -9.50
N LEU A 211 10.11 -11.84 -9.40
CA LEU A 211 11.45 -11.31 -9.12
C LEU A 211 11.97 -11.71 -7.73
N ILE A 212 11.08 -11.78 -6.75
CA ILE A 212 11.40 -12.12 -5.38
C ILE A 212 10.22 -12.85 -4.73
N THR A 213 10.53 -13.84 -3.89
CA THR A 213 9.58 -14.60 -3.04
C THR A 213 9.95 -14.41 -1.59
N GLY A 214 9.06 -14.79 -0.66
CA GLY A 214 9.31 -14.78 0.78
C GLY A 214 8.28 -13.99 1.58
N THR A 215 8.56 -13.83 2.87
CA THR A 215 7.71 -13.08 3.80
C THR A 215 8.10 -11.61 3.78
N PHE A 216 7.17 -10.70 3.53
CA PHE A 216 7.38 -9.25 3.37
C PHE A 216 6.70 -8.48 4.51
N SER A 217 7.48 -7.65 5.19
CA SER A 217 7.00 -6.66 6.14
C SER A 217 7.50 -5.27 5.75
N ALA A 218 6.71 -4.24 6.00
CA ALA A 218 7.08 -2.86 5.73
C ALA A 218 6.38 -1.89 6.67
N GLN A 219 7.05 -0.78 6.97
CA GLN A 219 6.43 0.33 7.69
C GLN A 219 6.84 1.65 7.04
N GLY A 220 5.93 2.61 7.00
CA GLY A 220 6.23 3.87 6.34
C GLY A 220 5.29 5.00 6.68
N ASP A 221 5.75 6.20 6.37
CA ASP A 221 4.98 7.44 6.38
C ASP A 221 5.20 8.12 5.03
N LEU A 222 4.11 8.32 4.29
CA LEU A 222 4.12 8.87 2.94
C LEU A 222 3.12 10.02 2.82
N THR A 223 3.55 11.07 2.14
CA THR A 223 2.69 12.15 1.67
C THR A 223 2.67 12.16 0.15
N ALA A 224 1.57 12.61 -0.44
CA ALA A 224 1.46 12.79 -1.89
C ALA A 224 0.49 13.92 -2.21
N LYS A 225 0.56 14.43 -3.44
CA LYS A 225 -0.35 15.45 -3.97
C LYS A 225 -0.72 15.17 -5.43
N GLY A 226 -1.99 15.33 -5.78
CA GLY A 226 -2.45 15.19 -7.17
C GLY A 226 -3.71 14.34 -7.30
N GLY A 227 -4.29 14.32 -8.49
CA GLY A 227 -5.60 13.68 -8.70
C GLY A 227 -5.55 12.15 -8.76
N ALA A 228 -4.55 11.58 -9.46
CA ALA A 228 -4.42 10.13 -9.59
C ALA A 228 -3.04 9.69 -10.13
N GLY A 229 -2.72 8.41 -9.93
CA GLY A 229 -1.73 7.67 -10.72
C GLY A 229 -0.35 8.34 -10.80
N ALA A 230 0.01 8.81 -12.00
CA ALA A 230 1.34 9.37 -12.29
C ALA A 230 1.67 10.59 -11.43
N GLU A 231 0.70 11.44 -11.10
CA GLU A 231 0.93 12.59 -10.22
C GLU A 231 1.31 12.15 -8.81
N LEU A 232 0.58 11.18 -8.24
CA LEU A 232 0.88 10.64 -6.91
C LEU A 232 2.26 9.99 -6.86
N LYS A 233 2.63 9.22 -7.90
CA LYS A 233 3.98 8.63 -8.01
C LYS A 233 5.07 9.69 -8.04
N LYS A 234 4.83 10.81 -8.74
CA LYS A 234 5.80 11.91 -8.89
C LYS A 234 5.91 12.76 -7.63
N THR A 235 4.83 12.96 -6.87
CA THR A 235 4.80 13.84 -5.70
C THR A 235 4.97 13.10 -4.38
N ALA A 236 5.05 11.76 -4.41
CA ALA A 236 5.30 10.94 -3.23
C ALA A 236 6.56 11.43 -2.50
N LEU A 237 6.40 11.66 -1.20
CA LEU A 237 7.45 12.11 -0.30
C LEU A 237 7.33 11.37 1.03
N GLY A 238 8.43 10.75 1.45
CA GLY A 238 8.49 10.08 2.75
C GLY A 238 9.48 8.93 2.76
N ASN A 239 9.38 8.06 3.77
CA ASN A 239 10.29 6.93 3.93
C ASN A 239 9.49 5.64 4.20
N VAL A 240 9.99 4.54 3.66
CA VAL A 240 9.45 3.20 3.87
C VAL A 240 10.62 2.28 4.25
N ARG A 241 10.53 1.63 5.40
CA ARG A 241 11.43 0.54 5.77
C ARG A 241 10.81 -0.77 5.31
N ILE A 242 11.60 -1.62 4.68
CA ILE A 242 11.18 -2.94 4.22
C ILE A 242 12.07 -4.01 4.85
N ARG A 243 11.46 -5.15 5.12
CA ARG A 243 12.13 -6.39 5.51
C ARG A 243 11.50 -7.53 4.72
N MET A 244 12.33 -8.37 4.14
CA MET A 244 11.90 -9.65 3.58
C MET A 244 12.70 -10.77 4.21
N GLU A 245 12.08 -11.92 4.40
CA GLU A 245 12.67 -13.07 5.08
C GLU A 245 12.40 -14.37 4.32
N GLU A 246 13.37 -15.28 4.40
CA GLU A 246 13.25 -16.68 3.97
C GLU A 246 12.69 -16.81 2.54
N GLY A 247 13.44 -16.29 1.58
CA GLY A 247 12.95 -16.14 0.22
C GLY A 247 13.95 -16.53 -0.85
N MET A 248 13.56 -16.23 -2.09
CA MET A 248 14.37 -16.50 -3.27
C MET A 248 14.34 -15.29 -4.20
N LEU A 249 15.51 -14.78 -4.53
CA LEU A 249 15.71 -13.79 -5.58
C LEU A 249 15.82 -14.53 -6.92
N THR A 250 14.93 -14.24 -7.86
CA THR A 250 15.00 -14.85 -9.18
C THR A 250 15.67 -13.88 -10.18
N ARG A 251 15.27 -13.90 -11.46
CA ARG A 251 15.94 -13.18 -12.56
C ARG A 251 15.73 -11.66 -12.50
N PHE A 252 16.43 -11.00 -11.57
CA PHE A 252 16.68 -9.57 -11.68
C PHE A 252 17.74 -9.31 -12.76
N ALA A 253 17.44 -8.44 -13.72
CA ALA A 253 18.33 -8.21 -14.87
C ALA A 253 19.71 -7.66 -14.46
N ALA A 254 19.77 -6.78 -13.45
CA ALA A 254 21.02 -6.27 -12.89
C ALA A 254 21.86 -7.39 -12.25
N LEU A 255 21.27 -8.17 -11.33
CA LEU A 255 21.94 -9.29 -10.66
C LEU A 255 22.42 -10.35 -11.66
N SER A 256 21.61 -10.66 -12.68
CA SER A 256 21.97 -11.61 -13.73
C SER A 256 23.23 -11.18 -14.49
N LYS A 257 23.37 -9.88 -14.78
CA LYS A 257 24.57 -9.33 -15.44
C LYS A 257 25.77 -9.31 -14.51
N ILE A 258 25.58 -8.95 -13.23
CA ILE A 258 26.64 -9.03 -12.21
C ILE A 258 27.18 -10.47 -12.10
N PHE A 259 26.29 -11.45 -12.00
CA PHE A 259 26.64 -12.87 -11.89
C PHE A 259 27.35 -13.41 -13.14
N SER A 260 26.98 -12.91 -14.32
CA SER A 260 27.68 -13.20 -15.57
C SER A 260 29.12 -12.68 -15.57
N ILE A 261 29.35 -11.44 -15.11
CA ILE A 261 30.69 -10.83 -15.01
C ILE A 261 31.57 -11.59 -14.01
N LEU A 262 30.99 -11.99 -12.87
CA LEU A 262 31.69 -12.77 -11.85
C LEU A 262 31.94 -14.24 -12.27
N ASN A 263 31.43 -14.68 -13.42
CA ASN A 263 31.55 -16.05 -13.95
C ASN A 263 31.19 -17.11 -12.90
N ILE A 264 30.09 -16.88 -12.18
CA ILE A 264 29.74 -17.61 -10.95
C ILE A 264 29.45 -19.11 -11.20
N SER A 265 29.05 -19.47 -12.42
CA SER A 265 28.87 -20.87 -12.83
C SER A 265 30.14 -21.72 -12.69
N GLN A 266 31.33 -21.11 -12.61
CA GLN A 266 32.59 -21.80 -12.35
C GLN A 266 32.96 -21.83 -10.85
N LEU A 267 32.54 -20.82 -10.08
CA LEU A 267 32.75 -20.72 -8.63
C LEU A 267 31.89 -21.73 -7.85
N LEU A 268 30.68 -22.01 -8.34
CA LEU A 268 29.68 -22.84 -7.66
C LEU A 268 29.67 -24.31 -8.07
N LYS A 269 30.73 -24.80 -8.74
CA LYS A 269 30.85 -26.19 -9.24
C LYS A 269 30.84 -27.29 -8.17
N PHE A 270 30.56 -26.98 -6.91
CA PHE A 270 30.55 -27.98 -5.86
C PHE A 270 29.24 -28.14 -5.09
N GLU A 271 28.29 -27.20 -5.01
CA GLU A 271 27.08 -27.45 -4.18
C GLU A 271 25.95 -26.40 -4.24
N LEU A 272 25.47 -25.97 -5.42
CA LEU A 272 24.21 -25.18 -5.46
C LEU A 272 23.25 -25.66 -6.56
N PRO A 273 21.91 -25.64 -6.29
CA PRO A 273 20.90 -25.86 -7.31
C PRO A 273 21.13 -24.93 -8.49
N ASP A 274 20.91 -25.43 -9.71
CA ASP A 274 21.06 -24.70 -10.97
C ASP A 274 20.43 -23.29 -10.88
N MET A 275 21.23 -22.25 -10.58
CA MET A 275 20.76 -20.86 -10.41
C MET A 275 20.13 -20.31 -11.70
N VAL A 276 20.41 -20.95 -12.84
CA VAL A 276 19.78 -20.68 -14.13
C VAL A 276 18.29 -21.08 -14.13
N ARG A 277 17.91 -22.04 -13.28
CA ARG A 277 16.55 -22.57 -13.13
C ARG A 277 15.87 -22.22 -11.80
N GLY A 278 16.61 -22.08 -10.70
CA GLY A 278 16.07 -21.90 -9.34
C GLY A 278 15.96 -20.44 -8.88
N GLY A 279 17.04 -19.67 -8.95
CA GLY A 279 17.18 -18.38 -8.25
C GLY A 279 18.23 -18.45 -7.13
N MET A 280 18.47 -17.35 -6.43
CA MET A 280 19.37 -17.24 -5.28
C MET A 280 18.53 -17.21 -3.99
N PRO A 281 18.63 -18.21 -3.10
CA PRO A 281 17.98 -18.13 -1.80
C PRO A 281 18.58 -16.99 -0.97
N TYR A 282 17.78 -16.38 -0.11
CA TYR A 282 18.24 -15.37 0.85
C TYR A 282 17.55 -15.59 2.19
N ASP A 283 18.26 -15.26 3.26
CA ASP A 283 17.75 -15.32 4.62
C ASP A 283 17.00 -14.04 4.98
N SER A 284 17.58 -12.88 4.64
CA SER A 284 16.93 -11.59 4.82
C SER A 284 17.26 -10.57 3.73
N VAL A 285 16.31 -9.66 3.47
CA VAL A 285 16.53 -8.41 2.74
C VAL A 285 16.04 -7.27 3.61
N VAL A 286 16.88 -6.26 3.85
CA VAL A 286 16.50 -5.05 4.58
C VAL A 286 16.86 -3.82 3.76
N ALA A 287 16.00 -2.80 3.78
CA ALA A 287 16.31 -1.51 3.19
C ALA A 287 15.41 -0.40 3.76
N THR A 288 15.95 0.82 3.79
CA THR A 288 15.17 2.05 3.90
C THR A 288 15.07 2.69 2.52
N LEU A 289 13.83 2.93 2.07
CA LEU A 289 13.50 3.57 0.81
C LEU A 289 13.03 5.00 1.08
N SER A 290 13.70 6.00 0.51
CA SER A 290 13.27 7.39 0.53
C SER A 290 12.62 7.78 -0.79
N PHE A 291 11.42 8.35 -0.72
CA PHE A 291 10.64 8.81 -1.86
C PHE A 291 10.74 10.33 -1.94
N LYS A 292 11.09 10.88 -3.10
CA LYS A 292 11.08 12.32 -3.35
C LYS A 292 11.06 12.63 -4.84
N ASP A 293 10.12 13.45 -5.28
CA ASP A 293 10.06 13.99 -6.66
C ASP A 293 10.10 12.91 -7.76
N GLY A 294 9.48 11.75 -7.49
CA GLY A 294 9.46 10.59 -8.40
C GLY A 294 10.72 9.73 -8.36
N ILE A 295 11.67 10.05 -7.48
CA ILE A 295 12.89 9.28 -7.23
C ILE A 295 12.70 8.41 -5.98
N VAL A 296 13.09 7.14 -6.08
CA VAL A 296 13.23 6.24 -4.91
C VAL A 296 14.70 5.99 -4.70
N SER A 297 15.22 6.22 -3.50
CA SER A 297 16.62 5.98 -3.17
C SER A 297 16.78 5.13 -1.92
N THR A 298 17.93 4.47 -1.82
CA THR A 298 18.34 3.68 -0.65
C THR A 298 19.85 3.83 -0.42
N GLN A 299 20.26 3.72 0.83
CA GLN A 299 21.67 3.80 1.26
C GLN A 299 22.08 2.60 2.12
N ASP A 300 21.17 1.67 2.34
CA ASP A 300 21.28 0.61 3.34
C ASP A 300 20.62 -0.69 2.86
N LEU A 301 20.36 -0.85 1.55
CA LEU A 301 19.88 -2.10 1.02
C LEU A 301 20.93 -3.18 1.26
N PHE A 302 20.52 -4.23 1.94
CA PHE A 302 21.34 -5.40 2.23
C PHE A 302 20.53 -6.68 2.03
N ILE A 303 21.18 -7.68 1.45
CA ILE A 303 20.66 -9.02 1.20
C ILE A 303 21.65 -9.98 1.85
N ASP A 304 21.16 -10.70 2.86
CA ASP A 304 21.87 -11.75 3.56
C ASP A 304 21.54 -13.10 2.92
N SER A 305 22.57 -13.88 2.57
CA SER A 305 22.39 -15.17 1.89
C SER A 305 23.62 -16.03 2.04
N ASP A 306 23.42 -17.31 2.35
CA ASP A 306 24.45 -18.35 2.36
C ASP A 306 25.36 -18.39 1.12
N ALA A 307 24.87 -17.93 -0.04
CA ALA A 307 25.66 -17.88 -1.26
C ALA A 307 26.56 -16.64 -1.32
N MET A 308 25.99 -15.46 -1.08
CA MET A 308 26.69 -14.17 -1.15
C MET A 308 25.89 -13.05 -0.48
N ASP A 309 26.58 -12.19 0.26
CA ASP A 309 26.00 -10.94 0.75
C ASP A 309 25.96 -9.93 -0.40
N ILE A 310 24.84 -9.22 -0.57
CA ILE A 310 24.69 -8.16 -1.57
C ILE A 310 24.25 -6.88 -0.86
N SER A 311 24.87 -5.75 -1.22
CA SER A 311 24.43 -4.44 -0.77
C SER A 311 24.29 -3.48 -1.94
N ALA A 312 23.34 -2.55 -1.86
CA ALA A 312 23.15 -1.52 -2.89
C ALA A 312 22.96 -0.13 -2.30
N VAL A 313 23.57 0.86 -2.95
CA VAL A 313 23.39 2.29 -2.70
C VAL A 313 23.06 2.95 -4.02
N GLY A 314 21.96 3.70 -4.10
CA GLY A 314 21.56 4.32 -5.35
C GLY A 314 20.14 4.84 -5.36
N ALA A 315 19.67 5.16 -6.56
CA ALA A 315 18.34 5.67 -6.79
C ALA A 315 17.73 5.12 -8.08
N ILE A 316 16.40 5.20 -8.17
CA ILE A 316 15.60 4.84 -9.35
C ILE A 316 14.72 6.04 -9.70
N ASP A 317 14.74 6.45 -10.97
CA ASP A 317 13.72 7.33 -11.55
C ASP A 317 12.47 6.49 -11.82
N MET A 318 11.45 6.56 -10.96
CA MET A 318 10.26 5.73 -11.12
C MET A 318 9.48 6.05 -12.41
N PRO A 319 9.27 7.32 -12.80
CA PRO A 319 8.63 7.64 -14.08
C PRO A 319 9.34 7.06 -15.30
N LYS A 320 10.68 7.08 -15.33
CA LYS A 320 11.46 6.53 -16.46
C LYS A 320 11.73 5.03 -16.34
N GLY A 321 11.69 4.48 -15.13
CA GLY A 321 12.11 3.11 -14.87
C GLY A 321 13.61 2.92 -15.12
N GLU A 322 14.44 3.80 -14.56
CA GLU A 322 15.90 3.79 -14.77
C GLU A 322 16.68 3.89 -13.46
N PHE A 323 17.80 3.16 -13.39
CA PHE A 323 18.79 3.29 -12.32
C PHE A 323 19.58 4.60 -12.47
N ILE A 324 19.71 5.33 -11.37
CA ILE A 324 20.52 6.54 -11.22
C ILE A 324 21.59 6.27 -10.18
N GLN A 325 22.86 6.50 -10.55
CA GLN A 325 24.01 6.49 -9.63
C GLN A 325 24.01 5.27 -8.70
N THR A 326 23.68 4.10 -9.22
CA THR A 326 23.51 2.89 -8.42
C THR A 326 24.80 2.10 -8.38
N VAL A 327 25.28 1.82 -7.19
CA VAL A 327 26.42 0.95 -6.92
C VAL A 327 25.93 -0.28 -6.17
N VAL A 328 26.33 -1.46 -6.63
CA VAL A 328 26.06 -2.74 -5.99
C VAL A 328 27.37 -3.35 -5.53
N GLY A 329 27.49 -3.65 -4.25
CA GLY A 329 28.58 -4.42 -3.65
C GLY A 329 28.17 -5.88 -3.49
N VAL A 330 29.08 -6.80 -3.80
CA VAL A 330 28.87 -8.25 -3.64
C VAL A 330 30.03 -8.85 -2.86
N LYS A 331 29.72 -9.63 -1.82
CA LYS A 331 30.67 -10.39 -1.00
C LYS A 331 30.36 -11.89 -1.08
N PRO A 332 31.18 -12.67 -1.81
CA PRO A 332 31.03 -14.12 -1.87
C PRO A 332 31.42 -14.79 -0.54
N LEU A 333 30.57 -15.68 0.02
CA LEU A 333 30.82 -16.27 1.34
C LEU A 333 31.74 -17.52 1.32
N GLN A 334 31.76 -18.30 0.23
CA GLN A 334 32.42 -19.63 0.20
C GLN A 334 33.75 -19.70 -0.56
N THR A 335 34.27 -18.60 -1.11
CA THR A 335 35.39 -18.66 -2.07
C THR A 335 36.35 -17.47 -2.01
N VAL A 336 36.71 -17.04 -0.80
CA VAL A 336 37.75 -16.00 -0.61
C VAL A 336 39.04 -16.37 -1.37
N ASP A 337 39.42 -17.64 -1.41
CA ASP A 337 40.64 -18.10 -2.11
C ASP A 337 40.50 -18.25 -3.64
N LYS A 338 39.28 -18.36 -4.18
CA LYS A 338 39.05 -18.57 -5.63
C LYS A 338 38.54 -17.33 -6.36
N ALA A 339 37.85 -16.40 -5.70
CA ALA A 339 37.39 -15.16 -6.31
C ALA A 339 38.57 -14.24 -6.72
N VAL A 340 39.66 -14.28 -5.95
CA VAL A 340 40.90 -13.50 -6.19
C VAL A 340 41.54 -13.81 -7.55
N SER A 341 41.38 -15.04 -8.08
CA SER A 341 42.02 -15.45 -9.34
C SER A 341 41.23 -15.07 -10.60
N LEU A 342 39.98 -14.62 -10.46
CA LEU A 342 39.07 -14.31 -11.58
C LEU A 342 39.00 -12.83 -11.95
N ILE A 343 39.49 -11.93 -11.08
CA ILE A 343 39.48 -10.48 -11.32
C ILE A 343 40.91 -10.02 -11.60
N PRO A 344 41.33 -9.93 -12.87
CA PRO A 344 42.64 -9.42 -13.21
C PRO A 344 42.65 -7.91 -12.92
N VAL A 345 43.26 -7.50 -11.80
CA VAL A 345 43.89 -6.19 -11.50
C VAL A 345 43.74 -5.84 -10.00
N ILE A 346 44.86 -5.43 -9.39
CA ILE A 346 44.95 -4.88 -8.04
C ILE A 346 44.23 -3.52 -8.01
N GLY A 347 43.09 -3.41 -7.30
CA GLY A 347 42.34 -2.14 -7.12
C GLY A 347 40.81 -2.23 -7.15
N TRP A 348 40.26 -3.40 -7.45
CA TRP A 348 38.81 -3.63 -7.64
C TRP A 348 38.10 -4.28 -6.45
N ILE A 349 38.87 -4.62 -5.41
CA ILE A 349 38.40 -5.31 -4.21
C ILE A 349 38.54 -4.42 -2.99
N LEU A 350 37.56 -4.47 -2.10
CA LEU A 350 37.75 -4.06 -0.72
C LEU A 350 38.41 -5.22 0.01
N THR A 351 39.41 -4.96 0.85
CA THR A 351 40.14 -5.99 1.59
C THR A 351 40.17 -5.69 3.07
N ASP A 352 40.15 -6.72 3.91
CA ASP A 352 40.30 -6.58 5.35
C ASP A 352 41.79 -6.44 5.74
N GLU A 353 42.07 -6.36 7.05
CA GLU A 353 43.43 -6.27 7.59
C GLU A 353 44.31 -7.48 7.22
N ASN A 354 43.69 -8.62 6.95
CA ASN A 354 44.34 -9.87 6.53
C ASN A 354 44.47 -10.00 4.99
N ARG A 355 44.10 -8.95 4.24
CA ARG A 355 44.08 -8.91 2.76
C ARG A 355 43.09 -9.89 2.12
N SER A 356 42.10 -10.36 2.86
CA SER A 356 41.01 -11.18 2.33
C SER A 356 40.04 -10.31 1.52
N VAL A 357 39.47 -10.81 0.42
CA VAL A 357 38.49 -10.05 -0.38
C VAL A 357 37.21 -9.88 0.42
N VAL A 358 36.89 -8.62 0.74
CA VAL A 358 35.67 -8.23 1.45
C VAL A 358 34.52 -8.03 0.47
N SER A 359 34.73 -7.37 -0.68
CA SER A 359 33.67 -7.16 -1.67
C SER A 359 34.16 -6.68 -3.04
N VAL A 360 33.35 -6.93 -4.07
CA VAL A 360 33.50 -6.44 -5.45
C VAL A 360 32.35 -5.49 -5.76
N HIS A 361 32.62 -4.38 -6.48
CA HIS A 361 31.63 -3.33 -6.71
C HIS A 361 31.29 -3.15 -8.19
N PHE A 362 30.02 -2.84 -8.46
CA PHE A 362 29.47 -2.68 -9.79
C PHE A 362 28.65 -1.39 -9.90
N GLU A 363 28.88 -0.62 -10.95
CA GLU A 363 27.99 0.46 -11.36
C GLU A 363 26.83 -0.10 -12.19
N VAL A 364 25.60 0.28 -11.85
CA VAL A 364 24.36 -0.10 -12.53
C VAL A 364 23.64 1.16 -13.01
N THR A 365 23.35 1.22 -14.31
CA THR A 365 22.71 2.39 -14.95
C THR A 365 21.71 1.98 -16.03
N GLY A 366 20.80 2.89 -16.41
CA GLY A 366 19.83 2.66 -17.48
C GLY A 366 18.59 1.90 -17.02
N SER A 367 17.83 1.34 -17.97
CA SER A 367 16.51 0.75 -17.72
C SER A 367 16.54 -0.39 -16.69
N LEU A 368 15.54 -0.44 -15.81
CA LEU A 368 15.34 -1.53 -14.84
C LEU A 368 15.27 -2.92 -15.51
N ASN A 369 14.69 -2.99 -16.71
CA ASN A 369 14.49 -4.25 -17.43
C ASN A 369 15.73 -4.69 -18.23
N ASN A 370 16.61 -3.75 -18.60
CA ASN A 370 17.84 -4.04 -19.34
C ASN A 370 18.97 -3.10 -18.93
N PRO A 371 19.47 -3.22 -17.69
CA PRO A 371 20.44 -2.27 -17.15
C PRO A 371 21.83 -2.51 -17.74
N THR A 372 22.65 -1.47 -17.82
CA THR A 372 24.09 -1.63 -18.06
C THR A 372 24.79 -1.86 -16.73
N VAL A 373 25.64 -2.89 -16.66
CA VAL A 373 26.41 -3.24 -15.47
C VAL A 373 27.89 -3.21 -15.82
N LYS A 374 28.68 -2.51 -15.02
CA LYS A 374 30.14 -2.44 -15.14
C LYS A 374 30.75 -2.70 -13.78
N ALA A 375 31.75 -3.57 -13.69
CA ALA A 375 32.60 -3.58 -12.50
C ALA A 375 33.26 -2.21 -12.35
N ILE A 376 33.59 -1.79 -11.12
CA ILE A 376 34.33 -0.55 -10.86
C ILE A 376 35.41 -0.75 -9.78
N PRO A 377 36.55 -0.04 -9.85
CA PRO A 377 37.54 -0.04 -8.79
C PRO A 377 36.98 0.53 -7.49
N VAL A 378 37.32 -0.04 -6.33
CA VAL A 378 36.86 0.51 -5.03
C VAL A 378 37.33 1.95 -4.82
N LYS A 379 38.51 2.28 -5.36
CA LYS A 379 39.08 3.63 -5.32
C LYS A 379 38.29 4.67 -6.11
N SER A 380 37.42 4.27 -7.04
CA SER A 380 36.55 5.20 -7.78
C SER A 380 35.24 5.50 -7.07
N LEU A 381 34.94 4.82 -5.95
CA LEU A 381 33.75 5.11 -5.16
C LEU A 381 33.87 6.49 -4.49
N ALA A 382 32.76 7.22 -4.48
CA ALA A 382 32.65 8.40 -3.64
C ALA A 382 32.86 8.00 -2.16
N ARG A 383 33.56 8.83 -1.38
CA ARG A 383 33.96 8.50 0.00
C ARG A 383 32.79 8.04 0.88
N GLY A 384 31.65 8.73 0.81
CA GLY A 384 30.46 8.33 1.58
C GLY A 384 29.92 6.95 1.18
N VAL A 385 29.92 6.62 -0.11
CA VAL A 385 29.50 5.29 -0.60
C VAL A 385 30.48 4.20 -0.16
N PHE A 386 31.77 4.50 -0.21
CA PHE A 386 32.81 3.60 0.31
C PHE A 386 32.62 3.31 1.81
N ASP A 387 32.39 4.34 2.62
CA ASP A 387 32.20 4.20 4.07
C ASP A 387 30.96 3.36 4.39
N ILE A 388 29.86 3.52 3.62
CA ILE A 388 28.67 2.68 3.74
C ILE A 388 29.01 1.20 3.51
N PHE A 389 29.62 0.86 2.38
CA PHE A 389 29.96 -0.53 2.08
C PHE A 389 30.96 -1.13 3.07
N LYS A 390 31.94 -0.33 3.51
CA LYS A 390 32.87 -0.74 4.55
C LYS A 390 32.13 -1.12 5.83
N ASN A 391 31.19 -0.28 6.28
CA ASN A 391 30.43 -0.54 7.48
C ASN A 391 29.54 -1.79 7.32
N ILE A 392 28.76 -1.86 6.23
CA ILE A 392 27.83 -2.98 5.99
C ILE A 392 28.56 -4.33 5.95
N PHE A 393 29.67 -4.44 5.22
CA PHE A 393 30.36 -5.73 5.05
C PHE A 393 31.31 -6.10 6.19
N GLN A 394 31.73 -5.14 7.02
CA GLN A 394 32.59 -5.38 8.19
C GLN A 394 31.81 -5.59 9.50
N LEU A 395 30.53 -5.22 9.54
CA LEU A 395 29.67 -5.48 10.70
C LEU A 395 29.26 -6.97 10.75
N PRO A 396 29.32 -7.63 11.93
CA PRO A 396 28.75 -8.96 12.09
C PRO A 396 27.24 -8.93 11.82
N ALA A 397 26.75 -9.84 10.95
CA ALA A 397 25.33 -9.94 10.55
C ALA A 397 24.33 -9.94 11.72
N LYS A 398 24.74 -10.38 12.92
CA LYS A 398 23.92 -10.41 14.14
C LYS A 398 23.53 -9.04 14.72
N LEU A 399 24.04 -7.93 14.20
CA LEU A 399 23.72 -6.58 14.70
C LEU A 399 22.49 -5.93 14.05
N PHE A 400 21.95 -6.51 12.97
CA PHE A 400 20.65 -6.11 12.42
C PHE A 400 19.54 -6.72 13.30
N THR A 401 19.31 -6.12 14.47
CA THR A 401 18.33 -6.62 15.44
C THR A 401 16.88 -6.45 14.93
N ASP A 402 15.94 -7.21 15.52
CA ASP A 402 14.50 -7.33 15.18
C ASP A 402 13.71 -6.03 14.94
N THR A 403 14.29 -4.87 15.23
CA THR A 403 13.69 -3.54 15.03
C THR A 403 14.06 -2.87 13.69
N GLY A 404 14.99 -3.44 12.92
CA GLY A 404 15.46 -2.83 11.66
C GLY A 404 16.29 -1.56 11.84
N GLU A 405 16.80 -1.31 13.05
CA GLU A 405 17.76 -0.22 13.30
C GLU A 405 19.20 -0.68 13.05
N VAL A 406 19.91 0.04 12.18
CA VAL A 406 21.36 -0.05 12.07
C VAL A 406 21.97 0.82 13.18
N ILE A 407 22.41 0.20 14.26
CA ILE A 407 23.20 0.91 15.28
C ILE A 407 24.60 1.12 14.71
N LEU A 408 24.84 2.30 14.16
CA LEU A 408 26.19 2.74 13.80
C LEU A 408 26.97 2.98 15.10
N GLY A 409 27.89 2.06 15.42
CA GLY A 409 28.86 2.24 16.49
C GLY A 409 29.69 3.50 16.23
N ARG A 410 29.79 4.37 17.24
CA ARG A 410 30.60 5.59 17.23
C ARG A 410 32.09 5.32 17.04
#